data_AF-A0A292ZA18-F1
#
_entry.id   AF-A0A292ZA18-F1
#
_cell.length_a   1.000
_cell.length_b   1.000
_cell.length_c   1.000
_cell.angle_alpha   90.00
_cell.angle_beta   90.00
_cell.angle_gamma   90.00
#
_symmetry.space_group_name_H-M   'P 1'
#
loop_
_entity.id
_entity.type
_entity.pdbx_description
1 polymer ?
#
loop_
_entity_poly.entity_id
_entity_poly.type
_entity_poly.pdbx_seq_one_letter_code
_entity_poly.pdbx_strand_id
1 'polypeptide(L)'
;MLDELSNQALRIGNRPNERYAEVSVCVYLPGGRVGFMFARPEITDNSRMEAGGLKIEVLEPFKKLKVTYSGKLLLLDRPFEMSDPKLAWRNNPSVPCTVEIDYLGESPIYGGESVHADGSPIEIDPETSFSKAHYEQHCSAVGKICVGDEVLEISGHGLRDKSWGPRHWQAIDWYRWCPLNFGPDFAMMFSLIGDGSGGSRPSGMVFSNGEYDLIDTCTITSDWDENGYQTGLVANVVTESGAKYVVEGKVLSLIPLRNRRTTPDGQELQTRITEAMTEYRCNGLTGYGMSEYLDQIIDGKPVGLTLGV
;
A
#
# COMPACT_ATOMS: atom_id res chain seq x y z
N MET A 1 -13.37 -23.53 -4.53
CA MET A 1 -11.97 -23.54 -4.01
C MET A 1 -11.20 -22.38 -4.64
N LEU A 2 -11.76 -21.18 -4.52
CA LEU A 2 -11.19 -19.86 -4.86
C LEU A 2 -11.77 -18.80 -3.90
N ASP A 3 -12.27 -19.25 -2.73
CA ASP A 3 -13.34 -18.56 -1.97
C ASP A 3 -12.82 -17.72 -0.79
N GLU A 4 -11.51 -17.56 -0.60
CA GLU A 4 -10.92 -16.94 0.61
C GLU A 4 -9.82 -15.90 0.31
N LEU A 5 -9.80 -15.31 -0.89
CA LEU A 5 -8.77 -14.35 -1.26
C LEU A 5 -9.24 -12.90 -1.03
N SER A 6 -8.71 -12.25 0.00
CA SER A 6 -8.95 -10.84 0.28
C SER A 6 -7.65 -10.12 0.65
N ASN A 7 -6.97 -9.50 -0.32
CA ASN A 7 -6.10 -8.37 -0.02
C ASN A 7 -6.98 -7.11 0.02
N GLN A 8 -6.79 -6.22 0.99
CA GLN A 8 -7.68 -5.09 1.25
C GLN A 8 -6.84 -3.87 1.67
N ALA A 9 -7.06 -2.72 1.04
CA ALA A 9 -6.33 -1.49 1.37
C ALA A 9 -7.30 -0.39 1.84
N LEU A 10 -7.23 -0.05 3.13
CA LEU A 10 -7.99 1.04 3.74
C LEU A 10 -7.01 2.07 4.29
N ARG A 11 -7.08 3.30 3.78
CA ARG A 11 -6.14 4.37 4.13
C ARG A 11 -6.88 5.63 4.55
N ILE A 12 -6.37 6.26 5.61
CA ILE A 12 -6.75 7.60 6.04
C ILE A 12 -5.50 8.45 6.28
N GLY A 13 -5.43 9.60 5.63
CA GLY A 13 -4.39 10.60 5.81
C GLY A 13 -5.00 11.92 6.25
N ASN A 14 -4.95 12.22 7.54
CA ASN A 14 -5.43 13.49 8.07
C ASN A 14 -4.47 14.63 7.69
N ARG A 15 -5.01 15.70 7.08
CA ARG A 15 -4.26 16.90 6.69
C ARG A 15 -4.86 18.10 7.44
N PRO A 16 -4.67 18.20 8.77
CA PRO A 16 -5.35 19.20 9.60
C PRO A 16 -5.04 20.64 9.17
N ASN A 17 -3.83 20.90 8.69
CA ASN A 17 -3.41 22.21 8.18
C ASN A 17 -4.20 22.64 6.92
N GLU A 18 -4.70 21.67 6.15
CA GLU A 18 -5.50 21.88 4.95
C GLU A 18 -7.00 21.66 5.19
N ARG A 19 -7.39 21.29 6.42
CA ARG A 19 -8.79 21.07 6.87
C ARG A 19 -9.54 19.95 6.15
N TYR A 20 -8.83 18.95 5.63
CA TYR A 20 -9.44 17.73 5.09
C TYR A 20 -8.62 16.48 5.45
N ALA A 21 -9.22 15.31 5.34
CA ALA A 21 -8.51 14.03 5.29
C ALA A 21 -8.54 13.49 3.86
N GLU A 22 -7.54 12.71 3.45
CA GLU A 22 -7.63 11.85 2.26
C GLU A 22 -7.99 10.44 2.70
N VAL A 23 -9.13 9.94 2.22
CA VAL A 23 -9.63 8.60 2.54
C VAL A 23 -9.68 7.79 1.26
N SER A 24 -9.08 6.60 1.26
CA SER A 24 -9.26 5.61 0.20
C SER A 24 -9.65 4.25 0.78
N VAL A 25 -10.59 3.59 0.13
CA VAL A 25 -11.03 2.23 0.43
C VAL A 25 -10.98 1.44 -0.86
N CYS A 26 -10.09 0.45 -0.91
CA CYS A 26 -9.89 -0.43 -2.04
C CYS A 26 -10.15 -1.87 -1.60
N VAL A 27 -11.21 -2.45 -2.13
CA VAL A 27 -11.66 -3.80 -1.83
C VAL A 27 -11.51 -4.68 -3.04
N TYR A 28 -10.63 -5.66 -2.96
CA TYR A 28 -10.48 -6.67 -4.01
C TYR A 28 -11.55 -7.75 -3.83
N LEU A 29 -12.21 -8.09 -4.93
CA LEU A 29 -13.34 -9.00 -4.99
C LEU A 29 -13.02 -10.20 -5.90
N PRO A 30 -13.71 -11.34 -5.73
CA PRO A 30 -13.56 -12.49 -6.61
C PRO A 30 -13.74 -12.13 -8.09
N GLY A 31 -12.97 -12.82 -8.94
CA GLY A 31 -12.97 -12.59 -10.40
C GLY A 31 -12.14 -11.39 -10.84
N GLY A 32 -11.32 -10.81 -9.96
CA GLY A 32 -10.43 -9.69 -10.27
C GLY A 32 -11.11 -8.32 -10.21
N ARG A 33 -12.37 -8.25 -9.77
CA ARG A 33 -13.12 -7.00 -9.60
C ARG A 33 -12.59 -6.19 -8.42
N VAL A 34 -12.81 -4.88 -8.43
CA VAL A 34 -12.41 -3.98 -7.34
C VAL A 34 -13.55 -3.05 -6.97
N GLY A 35 -13.87 -2.97 -5.68
CA GLY A 35 -14.66 -1.88 -5.11
C GLY A 35 -13.74 -0.75 -4.65
N PHE A 36 -13.87 0.45 -5.19
CA PHE A 36 -12.98 1.57 -4.86
C PHE A 36 -13.73 2.82 -4.42
N MET A 37 -13.20 3.52 -3.42
CA MET A 37 -13.65 4.86 -3.05
C MET A 37 -12.45 5.75 -2.73
N PHE A 38 -12.53 7.00 -3.14
CA PHE A 38 -11.63 8.07 -2.73
C PHE A 38 -12.46 9.30 -2.34
N ALA A 39 -12.14 9.89 -1.20
CA ALA A 39 -12.81 11.09 -0.71
C ALA A 39 -11.83 12.05 -0.02
N ARG A 40 -12.19 13.34 -0.03
CA ARG A 40 -11.54 14.40 0.75
C ARG A 40 -12.50 15.02 1.77
N PRO A 41 -12.99 14.27 2.76
CA PRO A 41 -13.89 14.81 3.79
C PRO A 41 -13.21 15.90 4.60
N GLU A 42 -13.96 16.92 4.99
CA GLU A 42 -13.48 17.98 5.89
C GLU A 42 -13.17 17.42 7.28
N ILE A 43 -12.11 17.93 7.91
CA ILE A 43 -11.74 17.62 9.31
C ILE A 43 -11.30 18.92 10.01
N THR A 44 -11.45 18.96 11.34
CA THR A 44 -11.06 20.12 12.16
C THR A 44 -9.72 19.93 12.88
N ASP A 45 -9.32 18.69 13.14
CA ASP A 45 -8.12 18.35 13.91
C ASP A 45 -7.59 16.95 13.52
N ASN A 46 -6.57 16.48 14.24
CA ASN A 46 -5.94 15.17 14.03
C ASN A 46 -6.06 14.25 15.25
N SER A 47 -7.08 14.46 16.10
CA SER A 47 -7.26 13.71 17.35
C SER A 47 -7.77 12.28 17.13
N ARG A 48 -8.30 11.98 15.94
CA ARG A 48 -8.89 10.68 15.59
C ARG A 48 -8.56 10.29 14.15
N MET A 49 -8.46 8.99 13.90
CA MET A 49 -8.41 8.43 12.55
C MET A 49 -9.84 8.06 12.12
N GLU A 50 -10.66 9.08 11.88
CA GLU A 50 -12.09 8.93 11.58
C GLU A 50 -12.56 10.00 10.59
N ALA A 51 -12.79 9.63 9.33
CA ALA A 51 -13.27 10.54 8.29
C ALA A 51 -13.88 9.77 7.11
N GLY A 52 -14.84 10.38 6.39
CA GLY A 52 -15.35 9.82 5.12
C GLY A 52 -15.98 8.43 5.25
N GLY A 53 -16.49 8.09 6.44
CA GLY A 53 -17.04 6.78 6.75
C GLY A 53 -16.02 5.76 7.24
N LEU A 54 -14.71 6.00 7.09
CA LEU A 54 -13.64 5.13 7.60
C LEU A 54 -13.25 5.55 9.02
N LYS A 55 -13.15 4.57 9.93
CA LYS A 55 -12.64 4.73 11.29
C LYS A 55 -11.62 3.64 11.59
N ILE A 56 -10.44 4.06 12.08
CA ILE A 56 -9.40 3.18 12.63
C ILE A 56 -9.29 3.48 14.12
N GLU A 57 -9.72 2.53 14.95
CA GLU A 57 -9.72 2.65 16.40
C GLU A 57 -8.55 1.85 17.00
N VAL A 58 -7.69 2.52 17.76
CA VAL A 58 -6.61 1.87 18.51
C VAL A 58 -7.17 1.40 19.85
N LEU A 59 -7.43 0.10 19.97
CA LEU A 59 -7.93 -0.50 21.21
C LEU A 59 -6.79 -0.79 22.19
N GLU A 60 -5.66 -1.28 21.66
CA GLU A 60 -4.42 -1.46 22.40
C GLU A 60 -3.25 -1.11 21.46
N PRO A 61 -2.45 -0.06 21.74
CA PRO A 61 -1.30 0.30 20.92
C PRO A 61 -0.39 -0.90 20.72
N PHE A 62 0.15 -1.11 19.52
CA PHE A 62 1.00 -2.28 19.31
C PHE A 62 0.23 -3.50 18.81
N LYS A 63 -1.00 -3.67 19.28
CA LYS A 63 -1.60 -4.99 19.42
C LYS A 63 -2.99 -5.12 18.83
N LYS A 64 -3.93 -4.23 19.14
CA LYS A 64 -5.34 -4.39 18.72
C LYS A 64 -5.87 -3.14 18.07
N LEU A 65 -6.33 -3.27 16.83
CA LEU A 65 -7.07 -2.23 16.13
C LEU A 65 -8.46 -2.74 15.74
N LYS A 66 -9.44 -1.85 15.69
CA LYS A 66 -10.71 -2.09 15.04
C LYS A 66 -10.87 -1.12 13.87
N VAL A 67 -11.08 -1.66 12.68
CA VAL A 67 -11.27 -0.88 11.46
C VAL A 67 -12.71 -1.04 11.00
N THR A 68 -13.39 0.09 10.79
CA THR A 68 -14.75 0.10 10.28
C THR A 68 -14.89 1.06 9.11
N TYR A 69 -15.75 0.71 8.16
CA TYR A 69 -16.15 1.60 7.08
C TYR A 69 -17.66 1.52 6.89
N SER A 70 -18.31 2.64 6.62
CA SER A 70 -19.70 2.68 6.16
C SER A 70 -19.84 3.75 5.08
N GLY A 71 -20.11 3.33 3.85
CA GLY A 71 -20.19 4.25 2.72
C GLY A 71 -20.61 3.56 1.43
N LYS A 72 -20.02 4.00 0.32
CA LYS A 72 -20.24 3.40 -1.00
C LYS A 72 -18.89 3.08 -1.63
N LEU A 73 -18.85 2.07 -2.48
CA LEU A 73 -17.73 1.79 -3.36
C LEU A 73 -18.19 1.89 -4.82
N LEU A 74 -17.33 2.41 -5.69
CA LEU A 74 -17.44 2.25 -7.12
C LEU A 74 -17.02 0.81 -7.46
N LEU A 75 -17.93 0.02 -8.01
CA LEU A 75 -17.67 -1.37 -8.36
C LEU A 75 -17.15 -1.47 -9.79
N LEU A 76 -15.90 -1.91 -9.94
CA LEU A 76 -15.19 -2.00 -11.21
C LEU A 76 -15.01 -3.47 -11.60
N ASP A 77 -15.68 -3.90 -12.67
CA ASP A 77 -15.38 -5.20 -13.30
C ASP A 77 -14.03 -5.17 -14.04
N ARG A 78 -13.59 -3.97 -14.41
CA ARG A 78 -12.35 -3.70 -15.13
C ARG A 78 -11.57 -2.61 -14.39
N PRO A 79 -10.80 -2.95 -13.34
CA PRO A 79 -10.17 -1.96 -12.48
C PRO A 79 -9.22 -0.99 -13.22
N PHE A 80 -8.65 -1.39 -14.35
CA PHE A 80 -7.80 -0.54 -15.20
C PHE A 80 -8.50 0.73 -15.71
N GLU A 81 -9.84 0.77 -15.74
CA GLU A 81 -10.62 1.97 -16.10
C GLU A 81 -10.31 3.16 -15.17
N MET A 82 -9.81 2.89 -13.97
CA MET A 82 -9.36 3.89 -12.99
C MET A 82 -8.22 4.79 -13.48
N SER A 83 -7.53 4.40 -14.57
CA SER A 83 -6.58 5.27 -15.28
C SER A 83 -7.22 6.59 -15.75
N ASP A 84 -8.53 6.57 -16.05
CA ASP A 84 -9.39 7.74 -16.20
C ASP A 84 -10.55 7.70 -15.18
N PRO A 85 -10.35 8.29 -13.98
CA PRO A 85 -11.37 8.31 -12.93
C PRO A 85 -12.70 8.95 -13.38
N LYS A 86 -12.68 9.90 -14.31
CA LYS A 86 -13.94 10.53 -14.76
C LYS A 86 -14.79 9.54 -15.53
N LEU A 87 -14.16 8.75 -16.39
CA LEU A 87 -14.84 7.69 -17.14
C LEU A 87 -15.24 6.53 -16.24
N ALA A 88 -14.36 6.09 -15.34
CA ALA A 88 -14.65 5.03 -14.39
C ALA A 88 -15.90 5.33 -13.56
N TRP A 89 -16.04 6.55 -12.99
CA TRP A 89 -17.19 6.88 -12.13
C TRP A 89 -18.48 7.01 -12.92
N ARG A 90 -18.38 7.44 -14.18
CA ARG A 90 -19.55 7.59 -15.05
C ARG A 90 -20.08 6.23 -15.53
N ASN A 91 -19.19 5.29 -15.78
CA ASN A 91 -19.52 4.05 -16.47
C ASN A 91 -19.77 2.86 -15.52
N ASN A 92 -19.43 3.01 -14.23
CA ASN A 92 -19.53 1.92 -13.25
C ASN A 92 -20.50 2.27 -12.10
N PRO A 93 -21.19 1.28 -11.53
CA PRO A 93 -22.15 1.53 -10.46
C PRO A 93 -21.46 1.82 -9.12
N SER A 94 -22.10 2.67 -8.31
CA SER A 94 -21.76 2.83 -6.90
C SER A 94 -22.69 1.99 -6.04
N VAL A 95 -22.15 1.10 -5.22
CA VAL A 95 -22.88 0.18 -4.35
C VAL A 95 -22.60 0.48 -2.87
N PRO A 96 -23.54 0.25 -1.95
CA PRO A 96 -23.28 0.42 -0.52
C PRO A 96 -22.18 -0.54 -0.06
N CYS A 97 -21.39 -0.13 0.92
CA CYS A 97 -20.37 -0.98 1.52
C CYS A 97 -20.23 -0.73 3.02
N THR A 98 -20.04 -1.82 3.76
CA THR A 98 -19.66 -1.80 5.17
C THR A 98 -18.45 -2.70 5.41
N VAL A 99 -17.47 -2.23 6.17
CA VAL A 99 -16.32 -3.02 6.65
C VAL A 99 -16.36 -3.05 8.16
N GLU A 100 -16.11 -4.21 8.75
CA GLU A 100 -15.83 -4.37 10.18
C GLU A 100 -14.78 -5.45 10.36
N ILE A 101 -13.55 -5.04 10.70
CA ILE A 101 -12.39 -5.94 10.82
C ILE A 101 -11.64 -5.60 12.11
N ASP A 102 -11.35 -6.63 12.89
CA ASP A 102 -10.45 -6.57 14.03
C ASP A 102 -9.05 -7.05 13.58
N TYR A 103 -8.03 -6.24 13.90
CA TYR A 103 -6.64 -6.55 13.61
C TYR A 103 -5.87 -6.86 14.89
N LEU A 104 -5.04 -7.91 14.85
CA LEU A 104 -4.09 -8.29 15.89
C LEU A 104 -2.65 -8.17 15.38
N GLY A 105 -1.79 -7.47 16.10
CA GLY A 105 -0.36 -7.40 15.78
C GLY A 105 0.36 -8.72 16.11
N GLU A 106 1.09 -9.27 15.15
CA GLU A 106 1.71 -10.60 15.25
C GLU A 106 3.24 -10.57 15.27
N SER A 107 3.83 -9.43 14.93
CA SER A 107 5.28 -9.26 14.82
C SER A 107 5.80 -8.09 15.68
N PRO A 108 7.12 -7.94 15.82
CA PRO A 108 7.72 -6.68 16.25
C PRO A 108 7.30 -5.51 15.35
N ILE A 109 7.54 -4.29 15.82
CA ILE A 109 7.38 -3.08 15.01
C ILE A 109 8.69 -2.83 14.26
N TYR A 110 8.56 -2.53 12.97
CA TYR A 110 9.66 -2.02 12.15
C TYR A 110 9.46 -0.53 11.87
N GLY A 111 10.55 0.22 11.76
CA GLY A 111 10.55 1.66 11.50
C GLY A 111 10.67 2.50 12.76
N GLY A 112 10.31 3.76 12.64
CA GLY A 112 10.44 4.81 13.65
C GLY A 112 10.66 6.17 13.00
N GLU A 113 11.15 7.11 13.81
CA GLU A 113 11.68 8.37 13.31
C GLU A 113 13.18 8.24 13.07
N SER A 114 13.63 8.54 11.84
CA SER A 114 15.05 8.57 11.52
C SER A 114 15.69 9.75 12.24
N VAL A 115 16.73 9.46 13.01
CA VAL A 115 17.52 10.43 13.77
C VAL A 115 19.00 10.28 13.43
N HIS A 116 19.79 11.32 13.70
CA HIS A 116 21.24 11.20 13.65
C HIS A 116 21.74 10.18 14.68
N ALA A 117 23.00 9.73 14.54
CA ALA A 117 23.59 8.75 15.44
C ALA A 117 23.63 9.20 16.92
N ASP A 118 23.61 10.51 17.17
CA ASP A 118 23.52 11.11 18.50
C ASP A 118 22.08 11.30 19.01
N GLY A 119 21.08 10.84 18.24
CA GLY A 119 19.66 10.95 18.55
C GLY A 119 19.02 12.30 18.20
N SER A 120 19.78 13.25 17.63
CA SER A 120 19.21 14.53 17.22
C SER A 120 18.29 14.38 15.99
N PRO A 121 17.23 15.21 15.87
CA PRO A 121 16.31 15.13 14.74
C PRO A 121 17.01 15.45 13.42
N ILE A 122 16.68 14.71 12.36
CA ILE A 122 17.08 15.06 11.00
C ILE A 122 16.14 16.17 10.51
N GLU A 123 16.71 17.29 10.07
CA GLU A 123 15.94 18.37 9.47
C GLU A 123 15.34 17.91 8.14
N ILE A 124 14.03 18.11 7.97
CA ILE A 124 13.29 17.73 6.77
C ILE A 124 12.76 18.98 6.08
N ASP A 125 12.96 19.07 4.77
CA ASP A 125 12.29 20.07 3.95
C ASP A 125 10.85 19.61 3.67
N PRO A 126 9.83 20.33 4.16
CA PRO A 126 8.43 19.93 3.97
C PRO A 126 8.00 19.83 2.51
N GLU A 127 8.61 20.61 1.60
CA GLU A 127 8.20 20.67 0.18
C GLU A 127 8.69 19.47 -0.63
N THR A 128 9.75 18.81 -0.16
CA THR A 128 10.42 17.67 -0.81
C THR A 128 10.37 16.40 0.03
N SER A 129 9.51 16.35 1.07
CA SER A 129 9.41 15.20 1.98
C SER A 129 8.23 14.28 1.65
N PHE A 130 8.45 12.98 1.83
CA PHE A 130 7.43 11.92 1.72
C PHE A 130 6.84 11.52 3.08
N SER A 131 7.68 11.52 4.11
CA SER A 131 7.31 11.31 5.51
C SER A 131 8.46 11.72 6.43
N LYS A 132 8.14 12.16 7.64
CA LYS A 132 9.11 12.34 8.72
C LYS A 132 9.51 11.01 9.35
N ALA A 133 8.52 10.13 9.50
CA ALA A 133 8.68 8.87 10.19
C ALA A 133 7.58 7.90 9.75
N HIS A 134 7.84 6.61 9.90
CA HIS A 134 6.87 5.56 9.60
C HIS A 134 7.07 4.35 10.51
N TYR A 135 6.05 3.52 10.66
CA TYR A 135 6.21 2.18 11.23
C TYR A 135 5.30 1.18 10.53
N GLU A 136 5.73 -0.08 10.56
CA GLU A 136 5.01 -1.19 9.95
C GLU A 136 4.95 -2.39 10.90
N GLN A 137 3.88 -3.17 10.79
CA GLN A 137 3.71 -4.42 11.55
C GLN A 137 2.90 -5.43 10.75
N HIS A 138 3.36 -6.68 10.75
CA HIS A 138 2.53 -7.79 10.29
C HIS A 138 1.42 -8.08 11.31
N CYS A 139 0.25 -8.39 10.80
CA CYS A 139 -0.96 -8.58 11.58
C CYS A 139 -1.82 -9.72 11.04
N SER A 140 -2.66 -10.28 11.90
CA SER A 140 -3.86 -11.01 11.49
C SER A 140 -5.07 -10.08 11.50
N ALA A 141 -6.07 -10.45 10.70
CA ALA A 141 -7.31 -9.73 10.51
C ALA A 141 -8.48 -10.72 10.49
N VAL A 142 -9.50 -10.45 11.30
CA VAL A 142 -10.76 -11.22 11.31
C VAL A 142 -11.94 -10.27 11.24
N GLY A 143 -12.92 -10.56 10.39
CA GLY A 143 -14.09 -9.72 10.26
C GLY A 143 -14.87 -9.98 8.98
N LYS A 144 -15.56 -8.94 8.48
CA LYS A 144 -16.33 -9.01 7.25
C LYS A 144 -16.35 -7.70 6.47
N ILE A 145 -16.53 -7.85 5.17
CA ILE A 145 -16.79 -6.75 4.23
C ILE A 145 -18.07 -7.08 3.48
N CYS A 146 -19.04 -6.18 3.50
CA CYS A 146 -20.24 -6.28 2.67
C CYS A 146 -20.15 -5.27 1.53
N VAL A 147 -20.28 -5.69 0.28
CA VAL A 147 -20.29 -4.84 -0.92
C VAL A 147 -21.55 -5.12 -1.74
N GLY A 148 -22.52 -4.20 -1.72
CA GLY A 148 -23.85 -4.48 -2.24
C GLY A 148 -24.46 -5.67 -1.50
N ASP A 149 -24.77 -6.73 -2.24
CA ASP A 149 -25.32 -7.99 -1.71
C ASP A 149 -24.23 -9.05 -1.44
N GLU A 150 -22.97 -8.78 -1.79
CA GLU A 150 -21.85 -9.69 -1.59
C GLU A 150 -21.26 -9.53 -0.18
N VAL A 151 -20.97 -10.64 0.49
CA VAL A 151 -20.32 -10.67 1.79
C VAL A 151 -19.02 -11.44 1.67
N LEU A 152 -17.92 -10.80 2.07
CA LEU A 152 -16.61 -11.41 2.23
C LEU A 152 -16.35 -11.60 3.72
N GLU A 153 -16.13 -12.84 4.12
CA GLU A 153 -15.54 -13.12 5.44
C GLU A 153 -14.03 -12.95 5.35
N ILE A 154 -13.46 -12.26 6.33
CA ILE A 154 -12.03 -12.01 6.43
C ILE A 154 -11.51 -12.86 7.58
N SER A 155 -10.53 -13.72 7.27
CA SER A 155 -9.75 -14.47 8.25
C SER A 155 -8.38 -14.72 7.63
N GLY A 156 -7.45 -13.81 7.85
CA GLY A 156 -6.15 -13.88 7.20
C GLY A 156 -5.12 -12.97 7.82
N HIS A 157 -4.05 -12.72 7.07
CA HIS A 157 -2.92 -11.92 7.52
C HIS A 157 -2.64 -10.76 6.56
N GLY A 158 -1.92 -9.75 7.04
CA GLY A 158 -1.53 -8.59 6.26
C GLY A 158 -0.49 -7.75 6.97
N LEU A 159 -0.44 -6.48 6.57
CA LEU A 159 0.44 -5.48 7.16
C LEU A 159 -0.37 -4.23 7.50
N ARG A 160 -0.06 -3.59 8.61
CA ARG A 160 -0.41 -2.18 8.85
C ARG A 160 0.82 -1.31 8.64
N ASP A 161 0.62 -0.19 7.96
CA ASP A 161 1.63 0.86 7.77
C ASP A 161 1.07 2.19 8.28
N LYS A 162 1.89 2.91 9.04
CA LYS A 162 1.61 4.26 9.50
C LYS A 162 2.82 5.13 9.24
N SER A 163 2.63 6.13 8.40
CA SER A 163 3.54 7.27 8.27
C SER A 163 2.94 8.57 8.83
N TRP A 164 3.80 9.55 9.12
CA TRP A 164 3.43 10.92 9.48
C TRP A 164 4.53 11.92 9.10
N GLY A 165 4.16 13.21 9.10
CA GLY A 165 4.99 14.32 8.63
C GLY A 165 4.51 14.90 7.30
N PRO A 166 5.24 15.88 6.74
CA PRO A 166 4.96 16.41 5.42
C PRO A 166 4.98 15.30 4.37
N ARG A 167 4.08 15.38 3.39
CA ARG A 167 3.89 14.34 2.37
C ARG A 167 3.53 14.94 1.03
N HIS A 168 4.45 14.76 0.10
CA HIS A 168 4.25 14.91 -1.34
C HIS A 168 4.56 13.60 -2.06
N TRP A 169 3.61 13.09 -2.84
CA TRP A 169 3.81 11.88 -3.63
C TRP A 169 4.89 12.03 -4.70
N GLN A 170 5.21 13.28 -5.07
CA GLN A 170 6.26 13.64 -6.02
C GLN A 170 7.67 13.73 -5.39
N ALA A 171 7.80 13.50 -4.07
CA ALA A 171 9.08 13.53 -3.37
C ALA A 171 9.96 12.28 -3.61
N ILE A 172 9.40 11.25 -4.26
CA ILE A 172 10.09 10.00 -4.59
C ILE A 172 9.99 9.79 -6.10
N ASP A 173 11.10 9.52 -6.78
CA ASP A 173 11.09 9.26 -8.23
C ASP A 173 10.27 8.01 -8.57
N TRP A 174 10.55 6.91 -7.89
CA TRP A 174 9.76 5.69 -7.95
C TRP A 174 10.01 4.82 -6.72
N TYR A 175 9.04 3.96 -6.38
CA TYR A 175 9.27 2.86 -5.45
C TYR A 175 8.57 1.58 -5.91
N ARG A 176 9.03 0.47 -5.34
CA ARG A 176 8.34 -0.83 -5.34
C ARG A 176 8.15 -1.20 -3.88
N TRP A 177 6.93 -1.30 -3.38
CA TRP A 177 6.63 -1.65 -2.00
C TRP A 177 5.74 -2.89 -1.98
N CYS A 178 6.24 -3.97 -1.38
CA CYS A 178 5.62 -5.29 -1.46
C CYS A 178 5.49 -5.89 -0.06
N PRO A 179 4.37 -5.65 0.65
CA PRO A 179 4.01 -6.42 1.82
C PRO A 179 3.38 -7.75 1.41
N LEU A 180 3.77 -8.84 2.07
CA LEU A 180 3.30 -10.19 1.77
C LEU A 180 3.36 -11.09 2.99
N ASN A 181 2.44 -12.04 3.07
CA ASN A 181 2.34 -12.95 4.21
C ASN A 181 2.03 -14.37 3.74
N PHE A 182 2.71 -15.36 4.32
CA PHE A 182 2.60 -16.80 3.99
C PHE A 182 1.95 -17.61 5.13
N GLY A 183 1.39 -16.93 6.13
CA GLY A 183 0.83 -17.50 7.35
C GLY A 183 1.37 -16.83 8.62
N PRO A 184 1.02 -17.36 9.80
CA PRO A 184 1.36 -16.74 11.09
C PRO A 184 2.86 -16.71 11.39
N ASP A 185 3.66 -17.57 10.76
CA ASP A 185 5.06 -17.77 11.11
C ASP A 185 6.06 -17.22 10.07
N PHE A 186 5.58 -16.77 8.90
CA PHE A 186 6.45 -16.33 7.82
C PHE A 186 5.81 -15.24 6.96
N ALA A 187 6.44 -14.07 6.95
CA ALA A 187 5.98 -12.91 6.20
C ALA A 187 7.15 -12.03 5.79
N MET A 188 6.93 -11.11 4.86
CA MET A 188 7.94 -10.15 4.44
C MET A 188 7.29 -8.81 4.11
N MET A 189 8.02 -7.73 4.31
CA MET A 189 7.83 -6.51 3.54
C MET A 189 9.19 -6.21 2.93
N PHE A 190 9.24 -6.05 1.61
CA PHE A 190 10.42 -5.52 0.94
C PHE A 190 10.06 -4.31 0.11
N SER A 191 10.97 -3.34 0.09
CA SER A 191 10.82 -2.16 -0.75
C SER A 191 12.12 -1.78 -1.45
N LEU A 192 11.98 -1.17 -2.63
CA LEU A 192 13.05 -0.48 -3.35
C LEU A 192 12.61 0.95 -3.58
N ILE A 193 13.41 1.92 -3.13
CA ILE A 193 13.20 3.34 -3.42
C ILE A 193 14.31 3.79 -4.37
N GLY A 194 13.92 4.28 -5.54
CA GLY A 194 14.84 4.78 -6.55
C GLY A 194 15.24 6.23 -6.37
N ASP A 195 16.42 6.58 -6.87
CA ASP A 195 16.92 7.96 -6.93
C ASP A 195 16.73 8.65 -8.30
N GLY A 196 15.99 8.01 -9.21
CA GLY A 196 15.76 8.51 -10.57
C GLY A 196 16.98 8.48 -11.50
N SER A 197 18.17 8.13 -10.99
CA SER A 197 19.46 8.16 -11.68
C SER A 197 20.10 6.78 -11.87
N GLY A 198 19.33 5.72 -11.64
CA GLY A 198 19.74 4.32 -11.79
C GLY A 198 20.17 3.65 -10.49
N GLY A 199 20.22 4.39 -9.38
CA GLY A 199 20.39 3.82 -8.04
C GLY A 199 19.05 3.50 -7.38
N SER A 200 19.08 2.55 -6.45
CA SER A 200 17.96 2.27 -5.55
C SER A 200 18.45 1.83 -4.18
N ARG A 201 17.62 2.04 -3.16
CA ARG A 201 17.89 1.64 -1.78
C ARG A 201 16.88 0.58 -1.37
N PRO A 202 17.33 -0.64 -1.05
CA PRO A 202 16.47 -1.65 -0.47
C PRO A 202 16.16 -1.32 0.99
N SER A 203 14.97 -1.72 1.42
CA SER A 203 14.60 -1.76 2.84
C SER A 203 13.55 -2.83 3.07
N GLY A 204 13.32 -3.17 4.34
CA GLY A 204 12.28 -4.08 4.75
C GLY A 204 12.76 -5.15 5.71
N MET A 205 11.94 -6.17 5.90
CA MET A 205 12.17 -7.24 6.85
C MET A 205 11.55 -8.56 6.40
N VAL A 206 12.17 -9.64 6.86
CA VAL A 206 11.62 -10.98 6.83
C VAL A 206 11.20 -11.34 8.26
N PHE A 207 9.93 -11.66 8.45
CA PHE A 207 9.40 -12.19 9.70
C PHE A 207 9.53 -13.70 9.72
N SER A 208 10.21 -14.23 10.73
CA SER A 208 10.22 -15.66 11.01
C SER A 208 10.50 -15.93 12.49
N ASN A 209 9.91 -16.98 13.04
CA ASN A 209 10.13 -17.40 14.43
C ASN A 209 9.92 -16.28 15.47
N GLY A 210 8.97 -15.37 15.23
CA GLY A 210 8.66 -14.27 16.15
C GLY A 210 9.60 -13.07 16.08
N GLU A 211 10.59 -13.08 15.18
CA GLU A 211 11.59 -12.02 15.03
C GLU A 211 11.64 -11.46 13.60
N TYR A 212 12.15 -10.24 13.47
CA TYR A 212 12.46 -9.64 12.18
C TYR A 212 13.94 -9.76 11.89
N ASP A 213 14.25 -10.24 10.69
CA ASP A 213 15.58 -10.19 10.08
C ASP A 213 15.55 -9.14 8.95
N LEU A 214 16.34 -8.09 9.09
CA LEU A 214 16.27 -6.93 8.19
C LEU A 214 16.85 -7.25 6.83
N ILE A 215 16.33 -6.60 5.79
CA ILE A 215 16.81 -6.77 4.42
C ILE A 215 18.07 -5.93 4.22
N ASP A 216 19.16 -6.61 3.82
CA ASP A 216 20.43 -5.99 3.41
C ASP A 216 20.42 -5.68 1.90
N THR A 217 20.01 -6.65 1.08
CA THR A 217 19.87 -6.45 -0.37
C THR A 217 18.54 -6.98 -0.88
N CYS A 218 17.98 -6.27 -1.85
CA CYS A 218 16.80 -6.70 -2.59
C CYS A 218 16.98 -6.29 -4.06
N THR A 219 16.58 -7.17 -4.97
CA THR A 219 16.43 -6.84 -6.40
C THR A 219 15.06 -7.31 -6.83
N ILE A 220 14.40 -6.57 -7.72
CA ILE A 220 13.10 -6.92 -8.28
C ILE A 220 13.21 -6.88 -9.79
N THR A 221 12.74 -7.93 -10.46
CA THR A 221 12.47 -7.94 -11.91
C THR A 221 10.97 -8.08 -12.10
N SER A 222 10.38 -7.24 -12.94
CA SER A 222 8.92 -7.18 -13.12
C SER A 222 8.54 -7.54 -14.56
N ASP A 223 7.42 -8.24 -14.70
CA ASP A 223 6.73 -8.44 -15.97
C ASP A 223 5.68 -7.33 -16.16
N TRP A 224 5.53 -6.84 -17.39
CA TRP A 224 4.69 -5.67 -17.69
C TRP A 224 3.69 -5.98 -18.80
N ASP A 225 2.50 -5.39 -18.71
CA ASP A 225 1.55 -5.33 -19.83
C ASP A 225 1.90 -4.19 -20.81
N GLU A 226 1.10 -4.07 -21.88
CA GLU A 226 1.27 -3.02 -22.89
C GLU A 226 1.08 -1.58 -22.37
N ASN A 227 0.44 -1.42 -21.19
CA ASN A 227 0.20 -0.14 -20.53
C ASN A 227 1.25 0.17 -19.45
N GLY A 228 2.25 -0.70 -19.29
CA GLY A 228 3.28 -0.57 -18.28
C GLY A 228 2.76 -0.77 -16.86
N TYR A 229 1.77 -1.66 -16.69
CA TYR A 229 1.31 -2.16 -15.39
C TYR A 229 1.96 -3.51 -15.10
N GLN A 230 2.34 -3.73 -13.86
CA GLN A 230 2.97 -4.97 -13.45
C GLN A 230 1.97 -6.13 -13.49
N THR A 231 2.41 -7.27 -14.04
CA THR A 231 1.63 -8.52 -14.14
C THR A 231 2.23 -9.64 -13.31
N GLY A 232 3.53 -9.54 -13.00
CA GLY A 232 4.27 -10.45 -12.16
C GLY A 232 5.59 -9.82 -11.75
N LEU A 233 6.27 -10.45 -10.79
CA LEU A 233 7.60 -10.05 -10.35
C LEU A 233 8.41 -11.22 -9.81
N VAL A 234 9.73 -11.10 -9.81
CA VAL A 234 10.65 -11.95 -9.06
C VAL A 234 11.55 -11.07 -8.23
N ALA A 235 11.55 -11.27 -6.91
CA ALA A 235 12.43 -10.60 -5.98
C ALA A 235 13.50 -11.56 -5.44
N ASN A 236 14.77 -11.13 -5.44
CA ASN A 236 15.85 -11.81 -4.72
C ASN A 236 16.18 -10.99 -3.48
N VAL A 237 15.94 -11.55 -2.31
CA VAL A 237 16.10 -10.88 -1.01
C VAL A 237 17.23 -11.56 -0.24
N VAL A 238 18.14 -10.76 0.32
CA VAL A 238 19.16 -11.19 1.27
C VAL A 238 19.03 -10.37 2.54
N THR A 239 19.02 -11.03 3.68
CA THR A 239 18.91 -10.38 4.99
C THR A 239 20.25 -10.16 5.66
N GLU A 240 20.29 -9.36 6.73
CA GLU A 240 21.49 -9.09 7.53
C GLU A 240 22.08 -10.36 8.15
N SER A 241 21.25 -11.36 8.48
CA SER A 241 21.75 -12.67 8.94
C SER A 241 22.41 -13.50 7.83
N GLY A 242 22.27 -13.08 6.56
CA GLY A 242 22.75 -13.79 5.37
C GLY A 242 21.75 -14.80 4.78
N ALA A 243 20.52 -14.86 5.30
CA ALA A 243 19.46 -15.68 4.72
C ALA A 243 19.07 -15.16 3.33
N LYS A 244 18.67 -16.07 2.44
CA LYS A 244 18.38 -15.76 1.03
C LYS A 244 17.02 -16.30 0.63
N TYR A 245 16.25 -15.47 -0.06
CA TYR A 245 14.91 -15.79 -0.52
C TYR A 245 14.75 -15.42 -1.99
N VAL A 246 14.09 -16.29 -2.74
CA VAL A 246 13.53 -15.99 -4.06
C VAL A 246 12.03 -15.93 -3.89
N VAL A 247 11.44 -14.78 -4.20
CA VAL A 247 10.01 -14.53 -4.07
C VAL A 247 9.45 -14.30 -5.47
N GLU A 248 8.56 -15.18 -5.91
CA GLU A 248 7.83 -15.03 -7.17
C GLU A 248 6.46 -14.43 -6.88
N GLY A 249 6.06 -13.39 -7.60
CA GLY A 249 4.76 -12.72 -7.48
C GLY A 249 3.96 -12.81 -8.78
N LYS A 250 2.68 -13.15 -8.67
CA LYS A 250 1.71 -13.12 -9.77
C LYS A 250 0.57 -12.17 -9.41
N VAL A 251 0.37 -11.14 -10.23
CA VAL A 251 -0.72 -10.18 -10.03
C VAL A 251 -2.05 -10.85 -10.38
N LEU A 252 -3.00 -10.76 -9.45
CA LEU A 252 -4.36 -11.29 -9.58
C LEU A 252 -5.35 -10.21 -10.03
N SER A 253 -5.16 -8.98 -9.54
CA SER A 253 -5.98 -7.81 -9.86
C SER A 253 -5.19 -6.55 -9.56
N LEU A 254 -5.31 -5.53 -10.40
CA LEU A 254 -4.54 -4.28 -10.30
C LEU A 254 -5.43 -3.09 -10.61
N ILE A 255 -5.40 -2.10 -9.73
CA ILE A 255 -6.06 -0.80 -9.92
C ILE A 255 -5.01 0.30 -10.07
N PRO A 256 -4.97 1.02 -11.22
CA PRO A 256 -4.08 2.16 -11.41
C PRO A 256 -4.69 3.43 -10.81
N LEU A 257 -3.98 4.04 -9.88
CA LEU A 257 -4.32 5.30 -9.22
C LEU A 257 -3.35 6.40 -9.65
N ARG A 258 -3.74 7.66 -9.39
CA ARG A 258 -2.89 8.82 -9.65
C ARG A 258 -3.00 9.89 -8.58
N ASN A 259 -1.88 10.55 -8.33
CA ASN A 259 -1.82 11.81 -7.62
C ASN A 259 -1.37 12.91 -8.60
N ARG A 260 -1.97 14.11 -8.48
CA ARG A 260 -1.60 15.28 -9.27
C ARG A 260 -1.35 16.46 -8.36
N ARG A 261 -0.31 17.24 -8.68
CA ARG A 261 0.04 18.49 -8.04
C ARG A 261 0.38 19.51 -9.12
N THR A 262 -0.08 20.75 -8.95
CA THR A 262 0.41 21.88 -9.74
C THR A 262 1.44 22.64 -8.92
N THR A 263 2.62 22.85 -9.47
CA THR A 263 3.69 23.64 -8.85
C THR A 263 3.37 25.14 -8.91
N PRO A 264 4.07 26.00 -8.14
CA PRO A 264 3.86 27.45 -8.17
C PRO A 264 4.07 28.10 -9.54
N ASP A 265 4.93 27.53 -10.39
CA ASP A 265 5.20 27.95 -11.77
C ASP A 265 4.22 27.35 -12.81
N GLY A 266 3.23 26.57 -12.37
CA GLY A 266 2.14 26.07 -13.20
C GLY A 266 2.40 24.72 -13.87
N GLN A 267 3.52 24.05 -13.57
CA GLN A 267 3.78 22.70 -14.07
C GLN A 267 2.84 21.70 -13.39
N GLU A 268 2.18 20.85 -14.19
CA GLU A 268 1.45 19.69 -13.66
C GLU A 268 2.42 18.52 -13.45
N LEU A 269 2.52 18.08 -12.20
CA LEU A 269 3.21 16.86 -11.83
C LEU A 269 2.19 15.74 -11.64
N GLN A 270 2.52 14.55 -12.15
CA GLN A 270 1.69 13.37 -12.01
C GLN A 270 2.50 12.21 -11.47
N THR A 271 2.02 11.65 -10.37
CA THR A 271 2.48 10.37 -9.84
C THR A 271 1.45 9.31 -10.19
N ARG A 272 1.91 8.18 -10.70
CA ARG A 272 1.11 6.96 -10.87
C ARG A 272 1.41 6.01 -9.72
N ILE A 273 0.37 5.41 -9.18
CA ILE A 273 0.47 4.38 -8.13
C ILE A 273 -0.37 3.21 -8.62
N THR A 274 0.22 2.05 -8.85
CA THR A 274 -0.55 0.83 -9.12
C THR A 274 -0.63 0.02 -7.84
N GLU A 275 -1.84 -0.20 -7.35
CA GLU A 275 -2.08 -1.11 -6.24
C GLU A 275 -2.51 -2.44 -6.84
N ALA A 276 -1.77 -3.51 -6.55
CA ALA A 276 -2.03 -4.83 -7.12
C ALA A 276 -2.12 -5.90 -6.03
N MET A 277 -3.23 -6.63 -6.01
CA MET A 277 -3.35 -7.86 -5.25
C MET A 277 -2.51 -8.94 -5.92
N THR A 278 -1.59 -9.52 -5.15
CA THR A 278 -0.55 -10.39 -5.68
C THR A 278 -0.48 -11.69 -4.89
N GLU A 279 -0.52 -12.82 -5.59
CA GLU A 279 -0.15 -14.13 -5.05
C GLU A 279 1.37 -14.22 -5.06
N TYR A 280 1.96 -14.59 -3.94
CA TYR A 280 3.40 -14.76 -3.79
C TYR A 280 3.75 -16.23 -3.54
N ARG A 281 4.92 -16.65 -4.02
CA ARG A 281 5.52 -17.96 -3.74
C ARG A 281 6.94 -17.80 -3.26
N CYS A 282 7.26 -18.47 -2.17
CA CYS A 282 8.60 -18.49 -1.60
C CYS A 282 8.77 -19.76 -0.75
N ASN A 283 9.91 -20.44 -0.84
CA ASN A 283 10.20 -21.65 -0.04
C ASN A 283 9.11 -22.74 -0.10
N GLY A 284 8.43 -22.88 -1.25
CA GLY A 284 7.34 -23.84 -1.43
C GLY A 284 6.01 -23.42 -0.78
N LEU A 285 5.95 -22.27 -0.13
CA LEU A 285 4.73 -21.68 0.43
C LEU A 285 4.06 -20.76 -0.59
N THR A 286 2.74 -20.67 -0.50
CA THR A 286 1.94 -19.67 -1.22
C THR A 286 1.36 -18.70 -0.20
N GLY A 287 1.52 -17.42 -0.48
CA GLY A 287 1.08 -16.32 0.35
C GLY A 287 0.43 -15.23 -0.48
N TYR A 288 -0.09 -14.22 0.19
CA TYR A 288 -0.79 -13.12 -0.47
C TYR A 288 -0.37 -11.79 0.12
N GLY A 289 -0.50 -10.75 -0.69
CA GLY A 289 -0.16 -9.40 -0.30
C GLY A 289 -0.38 -8.42 -1.44
N MET A 290 0.34 -7.31 -1.36
CA MET A 290 0.31 -6.25 -2.36
C MET A 290 1.64 -6.17 -3.08
N SER A 291 1.62 -5.80 -4.35
CA SER A 291 2.77 -5.16 -5.02
C SER A 291 2.34 -3.76 -5.44
N GLU A 292 2.73 -2.75 -4.66
CA GLU A 292 2.42 -1.35 -4.94
C GLU A 292 3.60 -0.68 -5.64
N TYR A 293 3.39 -0.24 -6.88
CA TYR A 293 4.43 0.44 -7.64
C TYR A 293 4.05 1.90 -7.80
N LEU A 294 4.95 2.77 -7.34
CA LEU A 294 4.86 4.21 -7.55
C LEU A 294 5.88 4.62 -8.61
N ASP A 295 5.45 5.43 -9.57
CA ASP A 295 6.32 6.08 -10.53
C ASP A 295 5.89 7.54 -10.74
N GLN A 296 6.84 8.46 -10.81
CA GLN A 296 6.58 9.73 -11.47
C GLN A 296 6.37 9.51 -12.97
N ILE A 297 5.45 10.29 -13.55
CA ILE A 297 5.19 10.29 -14.99
C ILE A 297 6.01 11.41 -15.63
N ILE A 298 7.03 11.03 -16.39
CA ILE A 298 7.90 11.92 -17.15
C ILE A 298 7.69 11.62 -18.64
N ASP A 299 7.43 12.65 -19.44
CA ASP A 299 7.12 12.52 -20.87
C ASP A 299 6.03 11.47 -21.18
N GLY A 300 5.02 11.41 -20.29
CA GLY A 300 3.89 10.48 -20.40
C GLY A 300 4.21 9.03 -20.02
N LYS A 301 5.42 8.73 -19.52
CA LYS A 301 5.84 7.39 -19.15
C LYS A 301 6.21 7.27 -17.66
N PRO A 302 5.93 6.12 -17.03
CA PRO A 302 6.42 5.83 -15.68
C PRO A 302 7.94 5.69 -15.66
N VAL A 303 8.61 6.43 -14.78
CA VAL A 303 10.07 6.48 -14.73
C VAL A 303 10.72 5.11 -14.41
N GLY A 304 10.18 4.33 -13.48
CA GLY A 304 10.79 3.04 -13.13
C GLY A 304 10.78 2.05 -14.30
N LEU A 305 9.72 2.03 -15.10
CA LEU A 305 9.67 1.22 -16.33
C LEU A 305 10.79 1.60 -17.31
N THR A 306 11.09 2.90 -17.46
CA THR A 306 12.16 3.36 -18.35
C THR A 306 13.55 2.98 -17.84
N LEU A 307 13.69 2.80 -16.53
CA LEU A 307 14.92 2.36 -15.86
C LEU A 307 15.03 0.83 -15.77
N GLY A 308 14.01 0.08 -16.21
CA GLY A 308 13.99 -1.39 -16.21
C GLY A 308 13.74 -2.01 -14.84
N VAL A 309 13.05 -1.30 -13.94
CA VAL A 309 12.79 -1.68 -12.54
C VAL A 309 11.30 -1.65 -12.20
#